data_AF-A0A352D9Z6-F1
#
_entry.id   AF-A0A352D9Z6-F1
#
_cell.length_a   1.000
_cell.length_b   1.000
_cell.length_c   1.000
_cell.angle_alpha   90.00
_cell.angle_beta   90.00
_cell.angle_gamma   90.00
#
_symmetry.space_group_name_H-M   'P 1'
#
loop_
_entity.id
_entity.type
_entity.pdbx_description
1 polymer ?
#
loop_
_entity_poly.entity_id
_entity_poly.type
_entity_poly.pdbx_seq_one_letter_code
_entity_poly.pdbx_strand_id
1 'polypeptide(L)'
;MINDIIFTAAMETAPGILVIRMSSLGDIILTAPVLRNLRRRWPDARITMLVKPQFAAAAAKNPFVSDILPFRGLISAVGDIKKGRYDILVDLHANLRSRLLAFFSGIALKTRYRKDSLARRLFVNFRVPSPALEKHTLERYLEVLDAINVPAVHREPLIGDWVMEAGPPALKKGPKRVALLQTAFLGDSVLTLPLLEKIKKVLPDSEITVLTRPETAQVFASSGLAAEVLADDKKVPGTFFKNFFRLLAELKKRRFDIIIVPHRSLRSALLARLAGIPMRIGFDSSAGSFLFTHKVPFSWLLHDLERNLTLVLPLEGDTAASFPALREAAGPLKFPGLDGSIFIGANPGSVWPTKRWPKDYWARLITELSRAYGTKVLLVGGRNEVEWNGEIEKAAAPGSILNLTGKTGMEDLMGLIRRLKLFITNDSGPMHIAVAFGVPVAAIFGPTTRELGFFPYGAGNIVLEEPLACRPCALHGSKKCPRGHFLCMRLVTPDKVLAAAKDILDKENISGKAQRDSGITRKIC
;
A
#
# COMPACT_ATOMS: atom_id res chain seq x y z
N MET A 1 -29.24 -24.84 37.93
CA MET A 1 -30.62 -25.37 37.73
C MET A 1 -31.48 -24.50 36.81
N ILE A 2 -31.93 -23.29 37.18
CA ILE A 2 -32.78 -22.46 36.27
C ILE A 2 -32.02 -22.05 34.99
N ASN A 3 -30.77 -21.59 35.13
CA ASN A 3 -29.94 -21.27 33.98
C ASN A 3 -29.66 -22.51 33.11
N ASP A 4 -29.49 -23.68 33.70
CA ASP A 4 -29.24 -24.92 32.94
C ASP A 4 -30.48 -25.37 32.16
N ILE A 5 -31.68 -25.26 32.73
CA ILE A 5 -32.95 -25.62 32.04
C ILE A 5 -33.25 -24.65 30.88
N ILE A 6 -33.08 -23.35 31.09
CA ILE A 6 -33.22 -22.33 30.03
C ILE A 6 -32.15 -22.52 28.96
N PHE A 7 -30.94 -22.89 29.38
CA PHE A 7 -29.83 -23.20 28.48
C PHE A 7 -30.14 -24.42 27.61
N THR A 8 -30.63 -25.52 28.19
CA THR A 8 -31.04 -26.73 27.47
C THR A 8 -32.18 -26.46 26.48
N ALA A 9 -33.16 -25.64 26.82
CA ALA A 9 -34.23 -25.25 25.89
C ALA A 9 -33.73 -24.41 24.70
N ALA A 10 -32.72 -23.56 24.90
CA ALA A 10 -32.04 -22.81 23.84
C ALA A 10 -31.08 -23.67 22.99
N MET A 11 -30.81 -24.93 23.38
CA MET A 11 -29.96 -25.85 22.62
C MET A 11 -30.70 -26.53 21.45
N GLU A 12 -32.03 -26.59 21.47
CA GLU A 12 -32.83 -27.30 20.46
C GLU A 12 -33.37 -26.40 19.32
N THR A 13 -33.17 -25.08 19.39
CA THR A 13 -33.67 -24.11 18.39
C THR A 13 -32.64 -23.04 18.04
N ALA A 14 -32.89 -22.27 16.98
CA ALA A 14 -32.08 -21.11 16.58
C ALA A 14 -32.44 -19.87 17.42
N PRO A 15 -31.62 -19.45 18.41
CA PRO A 15 -32.00 -18.38 19.33
C PRO A 15 -31.95 -17.00 18.68
N GLY A 16 -32.80 -16.09 19.18
CA GLY A 16 -32.64 -14.66 19.00
C GLY A 16 -31.58 -14.12 19.96
N ILE A 17 -30.48 -13.58 19.44
CA ILE A 17 -29.36 -13.07 20.24
C ILE A 17 -29.23 -11.57 20.05
N LEU A 18 -29.33 -10.81 21.14
CA LEU A 18 -29.07 -9.38 21.17
C LEU A 18 -27.65 -9.07 21.66
N VAL A 19 -26.82 -8.49 20.80
CA VAL A 19 -25.47 -8.03 21.16
C VAL A 19 -25.47 -6.51 21.33
N ILE A 20 -25.12 -6.02 22.51
CA ILE A 20 -25.11 -4.58 22.81
C ILE A 20 -23.69 -4.01 22.72
N ARG A 21 -23.45 -3.11 21.75
CA ARG A 21 -22.20 -2.32 21.69
C ARG A 21 -22.46 -0.90 21.15
N MET A 22 -22.74 0.03 22.06
CA MET A 22 -23.06 1.43 21.73
C MET A 22 -21.83 2.37 21.83
N SER A 23 -20.64 1.92 21.40
CA SER A 23 -19.38 2.68 21.52
C SER A 23 -18.91 3.25 20.17
N SER A 24 -17.62 3.57 20.05
CA SER A 24 -16.95 3.98 18.81
C SER A 24 -16.79 2.82 17.81
N LEU A 25 -16.43 3.15 16.56
CA LEU A 25 -16.26 2.18 15.48
C LEU A 25 -15.21 1.09 15.81
N GLY A 26 -14.06 1.46 16.39
CA GLY A 26 -13.00 0.50 16.72
C GLY A 26 -13.49 -0.60 17.67
N ASP A 27 -14.32 -0.24 18.64
CA ASP A 27 -14.90 -1.22 19.55
C ASP A 27 -15.95 -2.13 18.90
N ILE A 28 -16.64 -1.65 17.86
CA ILE A 28 -17.58 -2.46 17.08
C ILE A 28 -16.80 -3.49 16.27
N ILE A 29 -15.68 -3.10 15.65
CA ILE A 29 -14.79 -4.00 14.91
C ILE A 29 -14.30 -5.14 15.82
N LEU A 30 -13.90 -4.81 17.05
CA LEU A 30 -13.44 -5.78 18.04
C LEU A 30 -14.52 -6.78 18.51
N THR A 31 -15.80 -6.58 18.17
CA THR A 31 -16.85 -7.57 18.46
C THR A 31 -16.88 -8.74 17.48
N ALA A 32 -16.18 -8.65 16.34
CA ALA A 32 -16.27 -9.64 15.27
C ALA A 32 -15.96 -11.08 15.70
N PRO A 33 -14.93 -11.36 16.53
CA PRO A 33 -14.68 -12.72 17.00
C PRO A 33 -15.81 -13.29 17.87
N VAL A 34 -16.48 -12.44 18.67
CA VAL A 34 -17.67 -12.84 19.44
C VAL A 34 -18.79 -13.26 18.48
N LEU A 35 -19.09 -12.42 17.49
CA LEU A 35 -20.13 -12.68 16.49
C LEU A 35 -19.86 -13.96 15.70
N ARG A 36 -18.59 -14.20 15.33
CA ARG A 36 -18.18 -15.41 14.60
C ARG A 36 -18.38 -16.68 15.43
N ASN A 37 -17.98 -16.67 16.71
CA ASN A 37 -18.20 -17.83 17.58
C ASN A 37 -19.69 -18.09 17.84
N LEU A 38 -20.51 -17.04 17.99
CA LEU A 38 -21.96 -17.17 18.13
C LEU A 38 -22.58 -17.81 16.88
N ARG A 39 -22.26 -17.30 15.68
CA ARG A 39 -22.73 -17.88 14.41
C ARG A 39 -22.23 -19.31 14.20
N ARG A 40 -21.00 -19.62 14.61
CA ARG A 40 -20.47 -20.99 14.52
C ARG A 40 -21.23 -21.95 15.43
N ARG A 41 -21.58 -21.52 16.64
CA ARG A 41 -22.33 -22.35 17.60
C ARG A 41 -23.80 -22.51 17.20
N TRP A 42 -24.39 -21.47 16.63
CA TRP A 42 -25.77 -21.44 16.14
C TRP A 42 -25.81 -20.83 14.73
N PRO A 43 -25.67 -21.66 13.68
CA PRO A 43 -25.66 -21.20 12.29
C PRO A 43 -26.90 -20.40 11.89
N ASP A 44 -28.06 -20.79 12.40
CA ASP A 44 -29.35 -20.17 12.04
C ASP A 44 -29.83 -19.11 13.04
N ALA A 45 -29.04 -18.79 14.07
CA ALA A 45 -29.42 -17.77 15.05
C ALA A 45 -29.64 -16.41 14.40
N ARG A 46 -30.66 -15.69 14.88
CA ARG A 46 -30.87 -14.29 14.52
C ARG A 46 -30.05 -13.42 15.47
N ILE A 47 -28.93 -12.91 14.98
CA ILE A 47 -28.01 -12.08 15.78
C ILE A 47 -28.28 -10.61 15.47
N THR A 48 -28.81 -9.87 16.43
CA THR A 48 -29.09 -8.43 16.30
C THR A 48 -28.08 -7.61 17.07
N MET A 49 -27.47 -6.61 16.42
CA MET A 49 -26.57 -5.66 17.08
C MET A 49 -27.26 -4.35 17.44
N LEU A 50 -27.23 -3.97 18.71
CA LEU A 50 -27.61 -2.64 19.19
C LEU A 50 -26.41 -1.68 19.17
N VAL A 51 -26.40 -0.74 18.22
CA VAL A 51 -25.31 0.21 17.97
C VAL A 51 -25.81 1.64 17.85
N LYS A 52 -24.91 2.64 17.91
CA LYS A 52 -25.29 4.03 17.62
C LYS A 52 -25.70 4.19 16.14
N PRO A 53 -26.66 5.07 15.79
CA PRO A 53 -27.14 5.23 14.42
C PRO A 53 -26.03 5.47 13.38
N GLN A 54 -25.03 6.29 13.73
CA GLN A 54 -23.87 6.59 12.88
C GLN A 54 -22.99 5.38 12.54
N PHE A 55 -23.10 4.27 13.28
CA PHE A 55 -22.34 3.04 13.04
C PHE A 55 -23.21 1.90 12.53
N ALA A 56 -24.52 2.12 12.32
CA ALA A 56 -25.44 1.08 11.85
C ALA A 56 -25.02 0.50 10.50
N ALA A 57 -24.65 1.35 9.54
CA ALA A 57 -24.20 0.93 8.22
C ALA A 57 -22.90 0.10 8.26
N ALA A 58 -21.98 0.43 9.17
CA ALA A 58 -20.75 -0.35 9.35
C ALA A 58 -21.03 -1.69 10.04
N ALA A 59 -21.89 -1.69 11.06
CA ALA A 59 -22.29 -2.90 11.78
C ALA A 59 -23.01 -3.90 10.86
N ALA A 60 -23.86 -3.42 9.95
CA ALA A 60 -24.61 -4.24 8.99
C ALA A 60 -23.72 -5.01 8.00
N LYS A 61 -22.46 -4.60 7.84
CA LYS A 61 -21.49 -5.26 6.94
C LYS A 61 -20.87 -6.52 7.52
N ASN A 62 -21.15 -6.85 8.78
CA ASN A 62 -20.68 -8.09 9.37
C ASN A 62 -21.56 -9.26 8.89
N PRO A 63 -21.01 -10.30 8.23
CA PRO A 63 -21.79 -11.40 7.67
C PRO A 63 -22.46 -12.27 8.74
N PHE A 64 -22.03 -12.14 10.00
CA PHE A 64 -22.60 -12.90 11.12
C PHE A 64 -23.78 -12.18 11.78
N VAL A 65 -24.07 -10.93 11.40
CA VAL A 65 -25.15 -10.12 11.96
C VAL A 65 -26.39 -10.19 11.07
N SER A 66 -27.52 -10.54 11.66
CA SER A 66 -28.81 -10.65 10.97
C SER A 66 -29.52 -9.30 10.88
N ASP A 67 -29.53 -8.54 11.98
CA ASP A 67 -30.26 -7.29 12.08
C ASP A 67 -29.46 -6.22 12.83
N ILE A 68 -29.77 -4.96 12.53
CA ILE A 68 -29.24 -3.81 13.27
C ILE A 68 -30.37 -3.10 13.99
N LEU A 69 -30.17 -2.84 15.28
CA LEU A 69 -31.05 -2.01 16.08
C LEU A 69 -30.34 -0.67 16.39
N PRO A 70 -30.74 0.46 15.79
CA PRO A 70 -30.14 1.76 16.08
C PRO A 70 -30.59 2.31 17.44
N PHE A 71 -29.65 2.62 18.32
CA PHE A 71 -29.93 3.21 19.63
C PHE A 71 -30.35 4.68 19.51
N ARG A 72 -31.65 4.96 19.69
CA ARG A 72 -32.23 6.32 19.63
C ARG A 72 -32.58 6.91 21.01
N GLY A 73 -32.50 6.10 22.06
CA GLY A 73 -32.90 6.48 23.42
C GLY A 73 -33.18 5.24 24.27
N LEU A 74 -33.22 5.40 25.59
CA LEU A 74 -33.41 4.26 26.50
C LEU A 74 -34.83 3.65 26.37
N ILE A 75 -35.86 4.49 26.40
CA ILE A 75 -37.27 4.06 26.37
C ILE A 75 -37.60 3.37 25.05
N SER A 76 -37.22 4.00 23.92
CA SER A 76 -37.42 3.42 22.59
C SER A 76 -36.68 2.09 22.42
N ALA A 77 -35.41 2.03 22.84
CA ALA A 77 -34.64 0.80 22.76
C ALA A 77 -35.24 -0.33 23.60
N VAL A 78 -35.78 -0.07 24.80
CA VAL A 78 -36.48 -1.11 25.59
C VAL A 78 -37.71 -1.63 24.83
N GLY A 79 -38.50 -0.74 24.23
CA GLY A 79 -39.65 -1.11 23.41
C GLY A 79 -39.26 -1.99 22.22
N ASP A 80 -38.21 -1.59 21.49
CA ASP A 80 -37.73 -2.33 20.33
C ASP A 80 -37.09 -3.67 20.72
N ILE A 81 -36.39 -3.74 21.85
CA ILE A 81 -35.84 -5.00 22.39
C ILE A 81 -36.95 -5.99 22.71
N LYS A 82 -38.02 -5.54 23.37
CA LYS A 82 -39.18 -6.39 23.71
C LYS A 82 -39.92 -6.88 22.46
N LYS A 83 -40.10 -6.01 21.46
CA LYS A 83 -40.67 -6.39 20.15
C LYS A 83 -39.79 -7.41 19.42
N GLY A 84 -38.48 -7.29 19.59
CA GLY A 84 -37.50 -8.17 18.98
C GLY A 84 -37.61 -9.62 19.42
N ARG A 85 -38.08 -9.94 20.64
CA ARG A 85 -38.13 -11.31 21.21
C ARG A 85 -36.78 -12.02 21.11
N TYR A 86 -35.87 -11.65 22.01
CA TYR A 86 -34.53 -12.25 22.11
C TYR A 86 -34.47 -13.21 23.30
N ASP A 87 -33.74 -14.30 23.14
CA ASP A 87 -33.52 -15.33 24.15
C ASP A 87 -32.24 -15.07 24.95
N ILE A 88 -31.23 -14.49 24.28
CA ILE A 88 -29.89 -14.26 24.83
C ILE A 88 -29.50 -12.79 24.67
N LEU A 89 -28.99 -12.17 25.73
CA LEU A 89 -28.40 -10.83 25.69
C LEU A 89 -26.90 -10.91 26.00
N VAL A 90 -26.08 -10.43 25.06
CA VAL A 90 -24.63 -10.28 25.19
C VAL A 90 -24.27 -8.80 25.33
N ASP A 91 -24.04 -8.36 26.57
CA ASP A 91 -23.67 -6.97 26.88
C ASP A 91 -22.16 -6.76 26.76
N LEU A 92 -21.73 -6.43 25.55
CA LEU A 92 -20.35 -6.03 25.26
C LEU A 92 -20.11 -4.54 25.56
N HIS A 93 -21.03 -3.78 26.18
CA HIS A 93 -20.85 -2.35 26.44
C HIS A 93 -20.55 -2.04 27.92
N ALA A 94 -21.24 -2.73 28.82
CA ALA A 94 -21.04 -2.75 30.28
C ALA A 94 -21.00 -1.36 30.95
N ASN A 95 -21.92 -0.46 30.59
CA ASN A 95 -22.14 0.81 31.30
C ASN A 95 -23.53 0.88 31.92
N LEU A 96 -23.85 2.00 32.59
CA LEU A 96 -25.16 2.19 33.22
C LEU A 96 -26.32 2.05 32.23
N ARG A 97 -26.19 2.60 31.02
CA ARG A 97 -27.26 2.54 30.01
C ARG A 97 -27.50 1.10 29.53
N SER A 98 -26.45 0.34 29.22
CA SER A 98 -26.59 -1.07 28.81
C SER A 98 -27.10 -1.95 29.95
N ARG A 99 -26.76 -1.61 31.21
CA ARG A 99 -27.31 -2.24 32.41
C ARG A 99 -28.82 -2.05 32.53
N LEU A 100 -29.29 -0.81 32.36
CA LEU A 100 -30.72 -0.51 32.39
C LEU A 100 -31.47 -1.21 31.25
N LEU A 101 -30.92 -1.21 30.03
CA LEU A 101 -31.49 -1.96 28.90
C LEU A 101 -31.59 -3.45 29.21
N ALA A 102 -30.51 -4.05 29.72
CA ALA A 102 -30.50 -5.46 30.08
C ALA A 102 -31.50 -5.77 31.19
N PHE A 103 -31.65 -4.89 32.18
CA PHE A 103 -32.63 -5.04 33.26
C PHE A 103 -34.07 -5.00 32.72
N PHE A 104 -34.43 -3.97 31.95
CA PHE A 104 -35.79 -3.78 31.43
C PHE A 104 -36.13 -4.63 30.20
N SER A 105 -35.16 -5.34 29.62
CA SER A 105 -35.35 -6.19 28.42
C SER A 105 -36.32 -7.36 28.62
N GLY A 106 -36.43 -7.89 29.84
CA GLY A 106 -37.20 -9.12 30.12
C GLY A 106 -36.54 -10.42 29.63
N ILE A 107 -35.35 -10.35 29.04
CA ILE A 107 -34.58 -11.52 28.58
C ILE A 107 -34.10 -12.31 29.81
N ALA A 108 -34.07 -13.64 29.78
CA ALA A 108 -33.62 -14.44 30.90
C ALA A 108 -32.09 -14.63 30.91
N LEU A 109 -31.51 -15.07 29.79
CA LEU A 109 -30.08 -15.34 29.68
C LEU A 109 -29.29 -14.07 29.31
N LYS A 110 -28.45 -13.60 30.23
CA LYS A 110 -27.66 -12.37 30.07
C LYS A 110 -26.20 -12.62 30.42
N THR A 111 -25.30 -12.27 29.53
CA THR A 111 -23.86 -12.25 29.78
C THR A 111 -23.30 -10.85 29.57
N ARG A 112 -22.23 -10.50 30.29
CA ARG A 112 -21.62 -9.17 30.25
C ARG A 112 -20.13 -9.26 30.53
N TYR A 113 -19.32 -8.54 29.77
CA TYR A 113 -17.88 -8.47 30.03
C TYR A 113 -17.55 -7.60 31.25
N ARG A 114 -16.46 -7.94 31.94
CA ARG A 114 -15.93 -7.14 33.05
C ARG A 114 -15.07 -6.00 32.50
N LYS A 115 -15.59 -4.77 32.61
CA LYS A 115 -14.94 -3.55 32.11
C LYS A 115 -13.84 -3.02 33.04
N ASP A 116 -13.94 -3.33 34.34
CA ASP A 116 -13.02 -2.89 35.39
C ASP A 116 -12.75 -1.38 35.39
N SER A 117 -13.82 -0.59 35.19
CA SER A 117 -13.75 0.87 35.08
C SER A 117 -13.09 1.54 36.30
N LEU A 118 -13.26 0.97 37.50
CA LEU A 118 -12.63 1.47 38.72
C LEU A 118 -11.12 1.24 38.70
N ALA A 119 -10.66 0.02 38.37
CA ALA A 119 -9.24 -0.28 38.24
C ALA A 119 -8.58 0.65 37.20
N ARG A 120 -9.23 0.87 36.05
CA ARG A 120 -8.76 1.83 35.04
C ARG A 120 -8.66 3.25 35.59
N ARG A 121 -9.68 3.73 36.31
CA ARG A 121 -9.69 5.08 36.92
C ARG A 121 -8.59 5.23 37.97
N LEU A 122 -8.38 4.20 38.80
CA LEU A 122 -7.32 4.18 39.80
C LEU A 122 -5.93 4.18 39.17
N PHE A 123 -5.73 3.41 38.10
CA PHE A 123 -4.46 3.41 37.37
C PHE A 123 -4.18 4.76 36.68
N VAL A 124 -5.17 5.35 36.01
CA VAL A 124 -5.00 6.64 35.31
C VAL A 124 -4.71 7.77 36.29
N ASN A 125 -5.45 7.84 37.40
CA ASN A 125 -5.36 8.97 38.33
C ASN A 125 -4.30 8.78 39.42
N PHE A 126 -4.03 7.53 39.82
CA PHE A 126 -3.20 7.21 40.99
C PHE A 126 -2.12 6.16 40.70
N ARG A 127 -1.96 5.71 39.45
CA ARG A 127 -0.95 4.71 39.02
C ARG A 127 -1.00 3.38 39.78
N VAL A 128 -2.13 3.05 40.40
CA VAL A 128 -2.32 1.78 41.11
C VAL A 128 -2.45 0.65 40.07
N PRO A 129 -1.48 -0.27 39.98
CA PRO A 129 -1.56 -1.39 39.04
C PRO A 129 -2.64 -2.38 39.48
N SER A 130 -3.18 -3.14 38.52
CA SER A 130 -4.15 -4.18 38.80
C SER A 130 -3.99 -5.31 37.77
N PRO A 131 -3.97 -6.59 38.20
CA PRO A 131 -3.97 -7.73 37.27
C PRO A 131 -5.18 -7.70 36.32
N ALA A 132 -6.27 -7.09 36.78
CA ALA A 132 -7.45 -6.83 35.97
C ALA A 132 -7.21 -5.82 34.84
N LEU A 133 -6.02 -5.27 34.63
CA LEU A 133 -5.65 -4.41 33.49
C LEU A 133 -4.69 -5.08 32.50
N GLU A 134 -4.12 -6.24 32.85
CA GLU A 134 -3.18 -6.99 32.00
C GLU A 134 -3.89 -7.72 30.85
N LYS A 135 -5.16 -8.10 31.06
CA LYS A 135 -5.97 -8.75 30.01
C LYS A 135 -6.36 -7.78 28.90
N HIS A 136 -6.12 -8.19 27.65
CA HIS A 136 -6.53 -7.42 26.48
C HIS A 136 -8.06 -7.30 26.41
N THR A 137 -8.57 -6.21 25.83
CA THR A 137 -10.05 -5.99 25.78
C THR A 137 -10.76 -7.09 25.00
N LEU A 138 -10.10 -7.66 23.98
CA LEU A 138 -10.66 -8.73 23.15
C LEU A 138 -10.86 -10.02 23.94
N GLU A 139 -9.92 -10.39 24.81
CA GLU A 139 -10.06 -11.57 25.68
C GLU A 139 -11.29 -11.42 26.59
N ARG A 140 -11.50 -10.24 27.16
CA ARG A 140 -12.68 -9.96 28.00
C ARG A 140 -13.98 -10.06 27.22
N TYR A 141 -13.99 -9.68 25.94
CA TYR A 141 -15.18 -9.85 25.10
C TYR A 141 -15.45 -11.32 24.82
N LEU A 142 -14.42 -12.16 24.69
CA LEU A 142 -14.58 -13.59 24.46
C LEU A 142 -15.03 -14.34 25.73
N GLU A 143 -14.59 -13.92 26.93
CA GLU A 143 -15.01 -14.49 28.22
C GLU A 143 -16.54 -14.46 28.44
N VAL A 144 -17.27 -13.56 27.75
CA VAL A 144 -18.74 -13.53 27.86
C VAL A 144 -19.39 -14.80 27.28
N LEU A 145 -18.69 -15.49 26.38
CA LEU A 145 -19.16 -16.68 25.70
C LEU A 145 -19.16 -17.90 26.63
N ASP A 146 -18.25 -17.93 27.61
CA ASP A 146 -18.15 -19.03 28.59
C ASP A 146 -19.45 -19.14 29.41
N ALA A 147 -20.04 -18.00 29.79
CA ALA A 147 -21.29 -17.94 30.55
C ALA A 147 -22.52 -18.48 29.79
N ILE A 148 -22.38 -18.73 28.48
CA ILE A 148 -23.42 -19.31 27.61
C ILE A 148 -22.89 -20.57 26.88
N ASN A 149 -21.87 -21.23 27.45
CA ASN A 149 -21.23 -22.45 26.92
C ASN A 149 -20.92 -22.40 25.41
N VAL A 150 -20.42 -21.27 24.91
CA VAL A 150 -19.94 -21.10 23.54
C VAL A 150 -18.41 -21.10 23.57
N PRO A 151 -17.72 -22.11 22.98
CA PRO A 151 -16.26 -22.12 22.96
C PRO A 151 -15.67 -21.00 22.09
N ALA A 152 -14.75 -20.21 22.66
CA ALA A 152 -14.05 -19.12 21.98
C ALA A 152 -12.90 -19.62 21.07
N VAL A 153 -13.24 -20.28 19.96
CA VAL A 153 -12.27 -20.80 18.99
C VAL A 153 -11.72 -19.72 18.06
N HIS A 154 -12.56 -18.77 17.65
CA HIS A 154 -12.09 -17.60 16.92
C HIS A 154 -11.70 -16.50 17.91
N ARG A 155 -10.41 -16.18 17.97
CA ARG A 155 -9.88 -15.26 18.99
C ARG A 155 -9.50 -13.88 18.46
N GLU A 156 -9.32 -13.73 17.16
CA GLU A 156 -8.83 -12.49 16.54
C GLU A 156 -9.75 -12.00 15.41
N PRO A 157 -9.87 -10.66 15.21
CA PRO A 157 -10.59 -10.12 14.07
C PRO A 157 -9.87 -10.48 12.77
N LEU A 158 -10.62 -10.87 11.75
CA LEU A 158 -10.12 -11.14 10.41
C LEU A 158 -10.64 -10.09 9.43
N ILE A 159 -9.89 -9.84 8.35
CA ILE A 159 -10.30 -8.90 7.29
C ILE A 159 -11.68 -9.28 6.72
N GLY A 160 -11.99 -10.57 6.62
CA GLY A 160 -13.28 -11.09 6.14
C GLY A 160 -14.47 -10.94 7.10
N ASP A 161 -14.25 -10.45 8.33
CA ASP A 161 -15.37 -10.24 9.29
C ASP A 161 -16.27 -9.06 8.93
N TRP A 162 -15.82 -8.19 8.03
CA TRP A 162 -16.52 -6.99 7.63
C TRP A 162 -16.52 -6.95 6.11
N VAL A 163 -17.62 -7.41 5.51
CA VAL A 163 -17.77 -7.45 4.07
C VAL A 163 -17.93 -6.02 3.57
N MET A 164 -16.92 -5.53 2.87
CA MET A 164 -17.11 -4.38 2.00
C MET A 164 -18.09 -4.82 0.92
N GLU A 165 -19.19 -4.09 0.73
CA GLU A 165 -20.11 -4.35 -0.39
C GLU A 165 -19.30 -4.67 -1.64
N ALA A 166 -19.69 -5.76 -2.32
CA ALA A 166 -19.30 -6.00 -3.70
C ALA A 166 -19.43 -4.68 -4.46
N GLY A 167 -18.43 -4.40 -5.30
CA GLY A 167 -18.12 -3.08 -5.82
C GLY A 167 -19.24 -2.33 -6.57
N PRO A 168 -18.88 -1.35 -7.40
CA PRO A 168 -19.81 -0.56 -8.20
C PRO A 168 -20.87 -1.41 -8.90
N PRO A 169 -21.98 -0.78 -9.35
CA PRO A 169 -22.93 -1.42 -10.25
C PRO A 169 -22.20 -2.24 -11.31
N ALA A 170 -22.64 -3.49 -11.47
CA ALA A 170 -22.04 -4.46 -12.38
C ALA A 170 -21.69 -3.79 -13.70
N LEU A 171 -20.38 -3.69 -13.97
CA LEU A 171 -19.88 -3.17 -15.22
C LEU A 171 -20.54 -3.98 -16.35
N LYS A 172 -21.20 -3.31 -17.31
CA LYS A 172 -21.88 -3.98 -18.44
C LYS A 172 -21.01 -5.09 -19.05
N LYS A 173 -21.54 -6.29 -19.30
CA LYS A 173 -20.77 -7.37 -19.92
C LYS A 173 -20.26 -6.94 -21.31
N GLY A 174 -18.94 -6.96 -21.51
CA GLY A 174 -18.27 -6.53 -22.74
C GLY A 174 -16.82 -6.07 -22.48
N PRO A 175 -15.95 -6.04 -23.50
CA PRO A 175 -14.56 -5.58 -23.36
C PRO A 175 -14.54 -4.15 -22.82
N LYS A 176 -13.69 -3.91 -21.82
CA LYS A 176 -13.66 -2.64 -21.07
C LYS A 176 -12.60 -1.72 -21.60
N ARG A 177 -12.95 -0.46 -21.86
CA ARG A 177 -11.96 0.59 -22.11
C ARG A 177 -11.58 1.24 -20.80
N VAL A 178 -10.35 0.99 -20.35
CA VAL A 178 -9.82 1.50 -19.08
C VAL A 178 -8.78 2.57 -19.35
N ALA A 179 -8.94 3.74 -18.74
CA ALA A 179 -7.92 4.78 -18.72
C ALA A 179 -7.18 4.78 -17.39
N LEU A 180 -5.85 4.80 -17.41
CA LEU A 180 -5.03 5.12 -16.25
C LEU A 180 -4.39 6.50 -16.45
N LEU A 181 -4.71 7.47 -15.58
CA LEU A 181 -4.18 8.83 -15.68
C LEU A 181 -3.04 9.06 -14.68
N GLN A 182 -1.82 8.67 -15.08
CA GLN A 182 -0.60 8.80 -14.28
C GLN A 182 0.33 9.88 -14.85
N THR A 183 0.21 11.10 -14.33
CA THR A 183 0.99 12.26 -14.78
C THR A 183 1.94 12.79 -13.69
N ALA A 184 2.42 11.92 -12.81
CA ALA A 184 3.44 12.21 -11.80
C ALA A 184 4.88 12.05 -12.38
N PHE A 185 5.89 11.91 -11.52
CA PHE A 185 7.29 11.77 -11.95
C PHE A 185 7.61 10.32 -12.34
N LEU A 186 8.86 10.08 -12.74
CA LEU A 186 9.34 8.77 -13.19
C LEU A 186 9.14 7.67 -12.15
N GLY A 187 9.51 7.93 -10.88
CA GLY A 187 9.36 6.97 -9.79
C GLY A 187 7.91 6.55 -9.59
N ASP A 188 7.01 7.53 -9.46
CA ASP A 188 5.57 7.29 -9.33
C ASP A 188 5.00 6.47 -10.51
N SER A 189 5.48 6.74 -11.72
CA SER A 189 5.04 6.02 -12.94
C SER A 189 5.42 4.54 -12.87
N VAL A 190 6.66 4.24 -12.47
CA VAL A 190 7.13 2.86 -12.30
C VAL A 190 6.40 2.15 -11.16
N LEU A 191 6.16 2.83 -10.04
CA LEU A 191 5.40 2.28 -8.91
C LEU A 191 3.91 2.04 -9.22
N THR A 192 3.42 2.50 -10.36
CA THR A 192 2.05 2.24 -10.84
C THR A 192 1.97 0.98 -11.74
N LEU A 193 3.09 0.41 -12.17
CA LEU A 193 3.07 -0.77 -13.04
C LEU A 193 2.39 -2.00 -12.41
N PRO A 194 2.58 -2.32 -11.12
CA PRO A 194 1.84 -3.43 -10.49
C PRO A 194 0.32 -3.22 -10.49
N LEU A 195 -0.13 -1.96 -10.39
CA LEU A 195 -1.56 -1.63 -10.53
C LEU A 195 -2.05 -1.94 -11.95
N LEU A 196 -1.29 -1.63 -12.99
CA LEU A 196 -1.63 -1.99 -14.37
C LEU A 196 -1.72 -3.50 -14.57
N GLU A 197 -0.74 -4.25 -14.06
CA GLU A 197 -0.76 -5.71 -14.11
C GLU A 197 -1.99 -6.27 -13.40
N LYS A 198 -2.31 -5.74 -12.21
CA LYS A 198 -3.49 -6.15 -11.44
C LYS A 198 -4.79 -5.82 -12.18
N ILE A 199 -4.93 -4.62 -12.75
CA ILE A 199 -6.11 -4.26 -13.56
C ILE A 199 -6.31 -5.26 -14.72
N LYS A 200 -5.23 -5.65 -15.41
CA LYS A 200 -5.30 -6.62 -16.51
C LYS A 200 -5.70 -8.02 -16.02
N LYS A 201 -5.32 -8.42 -14.80
CA LYS A 201 -5.77 -9.68 -14.18
C LYS A 201 -7.25 -9.61 -13.78
N VAL A 202 -7.70 -8.48 -13.23
CA VAL A 202 -9.10 -8.27 -12.81
C VAL A 202 -10.03 -8.16 -14.02
N LEU A 203 -9.57 -7.51 -15.09
CA LEU A 203 -10.31 -7.24 -16.32
C LEU A 203 -9.51 -7.76 -17.52
N PRO A 204 -9.48 -9.09 -17.77
CA PRO A 204 -8.65 -9.70 -18.81
C PRO A 204 -8.97 -9.23 -20.22
N ASP A 205 -10.24 -8.95 -20.51
CA ASP A 205 -10.72 -8.46 -21.82
C ASP A 205 -10.67 -6.93 -21.95
N SER A 206 -9.94 -6.24 -21.06
CA SER A 206 -9.84 -4.79 -21.08
C SER A 206 -8.70 -4.26 -21.95
N GLU A 207 -8.98 -3.16 -22.66
CA GLU A 207 -7.96 -2.34 -23.30
C GLU A 207 -7.58 -1.21 -22.34
N ILE A 208 -6.33 -1.23 -21.88
CA ILE A 208 -5.81 -0.22 -20.96
C ILE A 208 -5.04 0.85 -21.73
N THR A 209 -5.56 2.08 -21.74
CA THR A 209 -4.85 3.26 -22.23
C THR A 209 -4.22 4.02 -21.06
N VAL A 210 -2.92 4.24 -21.10
CA VAL A 210 -2.21 5.04 -20.09
C VAL A 210 -2.02 6.47 -20.58
N LEU A 211 -2.53 7.44 -19.82
CA LEU A 211 -2.30 8.85 -20.04
C LEU A 211 -1.18 9.33 -19.11
N THR A 212 -0.07 9.77 -19.68
CA THR A 212 1.15 10.06 -18.93
C THR A 212 1.95 11.22 -19.53
N ARG A 213 3.06 11.61 -18.88
CA ARG A 213 3.94 12.65 -19.42
C ARG A 213 4.80 12.09 -20.56
N PRO A 214 5.22 12.91 -21.54
CA PRO A 214 6.12 12.46 -22.60
C PRO A 214 7.37 11.74 -22.07
N GLU A 215 7.93 12.23 -20.95
CA GLU A 215 9.17 11.68 -20.37
C GLU A 215 9.00 10.30 -19.72
N THR A 216 7.76 9.92 -19.38
CA THR A 216 7.43 8.64 -18.74
C THR A 216 6.67 7.69 -19.66
N ALA A 217 6.31 8.14 -20.87
CA ALA A 217 5.55 7.34 -21.84
C ALA A 217 6.24 6.01 -22.17
N GLN A 218 7.56 6.04 -22.36
CA GLN A 218 8.32 4.84 -22.71
C GLN A 218 8.31 3.77 -21.62
N VAL A 219 8.17 4.14 -20.34
CA VAL A 219 8.05 3.17 -19.23
C VAL A 219 6.81 2.30 -19.41
N PHE A 220 5.68 2.94 -19.72
CA PHE A 220 4.42 2.22 -19.93
C PHE A 220 4.42 1.46 -21.25
N ALA A 221 4.97 2.03 -22.32
CA ALA A 221 5.08 1.35 -23.62
C ALA A 221 5.93 0.08 -23.51
N SER A 222 7.08 0.16 -22.82
CA SER A 222 8.02 -0.97 -22.67
C SER A 222 7.55 -2.00 -21.64
N SER A 223 6.52 -1.71 -20.86
CA SER A 223 5.98 -2.67 -19.88
C SER A 223 5.19 -3.81 -20.52
N GLY A 224 4.67 -3.60 -21.75
CA GLY A 224 3.72 -4.52 -22.38
C GLY A 224 2.35 -4.60 -21.70
N LEU A 225 2.11 -3.79 -20.66
CA LEU A 225 0.86 -3.78 -19.89
C LEU A 225 -0.19 -2.82 -20.46
N ALA A 226 0.25 -1.74 -21.11
CA ALA A 226 -0.63 -0.76 -21.74
C ALA A 226 -0.89 -1.15 -23.20
N ALA A 227 -2.16 -1.17 -23.62
CA ALA A 227 -2.54 -1.31 -25.02
C ALA A 227 -2.17 -0.05 -25.82
N GLU A 228 -2.21 1.10 -25.17
CA GLU A 228 -1.85 2.38 -25.76
C GLU A 228 -1.32 3.35 -24.70
N VAL A 229 -0.40 4.23 -25.10
CA VAL A 229 0.13 5.30 -24.25
C VAL A 229 -0.11 6.66 -24.90
N LEU A 230 -0.79 7.55 -24.20
CA LEU A 230 -1.09 8.91 -24.62
C LEU A 230 -0.25 9.92 -23.84
N ALA A 231 0.51 10.73 -24.57
CA ALA A 231 1.37 11.75 -23.97
C ALA A 231 0.64 13.09 -23.74
N ASP A 232 0.66 13.55 -22.50
CA ASP A 232 0.21 14.87 -22.04
C ASP A 232 1.39 15.84 -21.97
N ASP A 233 1.68 16.52 -23.07
CA ASP A 233 2.71 17.54 -23.10
C ASP A 233 2.26 18.79 -22.34
N LYS A 234 2.80 18.98 -21.13
CA LYS A 234 2.45 20.11 -20.25
C LYS A 234 3.46 21.26 -20.35
N LYS A 235 4.59 21.08 -21.05
CA LYS A 235 5.76 21.95 -20.88
C LYS A 235 5.84 23.12 -21.84
N VAL A 236 4.97 23.20 -22.84
CA VAL A 236 4.91 24.35 -23.75
C VAL A 236 4.16 25.52 -23.06
N PRO A 237 4.83 26.62 -22.69
CA PRO A 237 4.18 27.78 -22.07
C PRO A 237 3.01 28.29 -22.92
N GLY A 238 1.91 28.71 -22.29
CA GLY A 238 0.72 29.22 -22.99
C GLY A 238 -0.23 28.16 -23.57
N THR A 239 0.13 26.87 -23.53
CA THR A 239 -0.72 25.79 -24.09
C THR A 239 -1.60 25.07 -23.07
N PHE A 240 -1.61 25.49 -21.79
CA PHE A 240 -2.30 24.78 -20.71
C PHE A 240 -3.78 24.49 -21.01
N PHE A 241 -4.55 25.50 -21.38
CA PHE A 241 -5.97 25.34 -21.73
C PHE A 241 -6.16 24.54 -23.02
N LYS A 242 -5.36 24.84 -24.06
CA LYS A 242 -5.38 24.11 -25.33
C LYS A 242 -5.14 22.61 -25.12
N ASN A 243 -4.15 22.24 -24.30
CA ASN A 243 -3.82 20.85 -24.01
C ASN A 243 -4.87 20.18 -23.13
N PHE A 244 -5.47 20.92 -22.19
CA PHE A 244 -6.60 20.45 -21.42
C PHE A 244 -7.80 20.10 -22.32
N PHE A 245 -8.23 21.01 -23.20
CA PHE A 245 -9.36 20.78 -24.10
C PHE A 245 -9.05 19.71 -25.15
N ARG A 246 -7.81 19.64 -25.66
CA ARG A 246 -7.33 18.55 -26.53
C ARG A 246 -7.48 17.19 -25.83
N LEU A 247 -6.97 17.06 -24.61
CA LEU A 247 -7.08 15.82 -23.83
C LEU A 247 -8.53 15.48 -23.50
N LEU A 248 -9.34 16.48 -23.16
CA LEU A 248 -10.76 16.28 -22.90
C LEU A 248 -11.48 15.74 -24.14
N ALA A 249 -11.19 16.28 -25.33
CA ALA A 249 -11.75 15.81 -26.59
C ALA A 249 -11.31 14.37 -26.90
N GLU A 250 -10.03 14.04 -26.69
CA GLU A 250 -9.50 12.67 -26.84
C GLU A 250 -10.18 11.68 -25.89
N LEU A 251 -10.32 12.04 -24.60
CA LEU A 251 -11.01 11.22 -23.61
C LEU A 251 -12.48 10.98 -23.97
N LYS A 252 -13.19 12.02 -24.44
CA LYS A 252 -14.58 11.91 -24.90
C LYS A 252 -14.71 11.02 -26.14
N LYS A 253 -13.80 11.15 -27.11
CA LYS A 253 -13.78 10.36 -28.34
C LYS A 253 -13.62 8.86 -28.06
N ARG A 254 -12.79 8.52 -27.08
CA ARG A 254 -12.45 7.12 -26.74
C ARG A 254 -13.53 6.39 -25.95
N ARG A 255 -14.42 7.12 -25.28
CA ARG A 255 -15.55 6.56 -24.50
C ARG A 255 -15.08 5.50 -23.50
N PHE A 256 -14.14 5.88 -22.62
CA PHE A 256 -13.70 5.01 -21.54
C PHE A 256 -14.85 4.65 -20.59
N ASP A 257 -14.91 3.39 -20.16
CA ASP A 257 -15.84 2.92 -19.14
C ASP A 257 -15.33 3.27 -17.74
N ILE A 258 -14.01 3.16 -17.56
CA ILE A 258 -13.34 3.30 -16.27
C ILE A 258 -12.14 4.24 -16.44
N ILE A 259 -11.97 5.14 -15.49
CA ILE A 259 -10.73 5.90 -15.34
C ILE A 259 -10.21 5.77 -13.91
N ILE A 260 -8.93 5.43 -13.78
CA ILE A 260 -8.22 5.29 -12.51
C ILE A 260 -7.18 6.40 -12.43
N VAL A 261 -7.19 7.15 -11.34
CA VAL A 261 -6.36 8.34 -11.16
C VAL A 261 -5.51 8.18 -9.89
N PRO A 262 -4.29 7.61 -9.98
CA PRO A 262 -3.38 7.51 -8.85
C PRO A 262 -2.84 8.87 -8.38
N HIS A 263 -2.59 9.77 -9.33
CA HIS A 263 -2.04 11.08 -9.02
C HIS A 263 -3.11 12.04 -8.48
N ARG A 264 -2.88 12.59 -7.28
CA ARG A 264 -3.81 13.45 -6.51
C ARG A 264 -3.95 14.88 -7.05
N SER A 265 -4.42 15.04 -8.30
CA SER A 265 -4.53 16.31 -9.00
C SER A 265 -5.96 16.71 -9.34
N LEU A 266 -6.31 17.97 -9.03
CA LEU A 266 -7.60 18.57 -9.41
C LEU A 266 -7.82 18.53 -10.93
N ARG A 267 -6.78 18.80 -11.74
CA ARG A 267 -6.87 18.75 -13.20
C ARG A 267 -7.26 17.35 -13.68
N SER A 268 -6.66 16.32 -13.10
CA SER A 268 -6.95 14.93 -13.45
C SER A 268 -8.39 14.55 -13.08
N ALA A 269 -8.86 14.96 -11.90
CA ALA A 269 -10.23 14.74 -11.46
C ALA A 269 -11.25 15.48 -12.36
N LEU A 270 -10.93 16.70 -12.79
CA LEU A 270 -11.75 17.48 -13.73
C LEU A 270 -11.81 16.84 -15.11
N LEU A 271 -10.67 16.38 -15.67
CA LEU A 271 -10.65 15.67 -16.96
C LEU A 271 -11.54 14.43 -16.91
N ALA A 272 -11.41 13.61 -15.85
CA ALA A 272 -12.23 12.42 -15.65
C ALA A 272 -13.73 12.75 -15.63
N ARG A 273 -14.13 13.80 -14.88
CA ARG A 273 -15.53 14.21 -14.74
C ARG A 273 -16.10 14.84 -16.02
N LEU A 274 -15.37 15.75 -16.65
CA LEU A 274 -15.81 16.48 -17.84
C LEU A 274 -15.82 15.58 -19.08
N ALA A 275 -15.00 14.54 -19.12
CA ALA A 275 -15.04 13.52 -20.16
C ALA A 275 -16.30 12.64 -20.07
N GLY A 276 -17.05 12.71 -18.96
CA GLY A 276 -18.28 11.93 -18.77
C GLY A 276 -18.02 10.44 -18.51
N ILE A 277 -16.81 10.07 -18.08
CA ILE A 277 -16.44 8.67 -17.82
C ILE A 277 -17.26 8.17 -16.61
N PRO A 278 -18.02 7.08 -16.72
CA PRO A 278 -19.01 6.70 -15.72
C PRO A 278 -18.37 6.25 -14.41
N MET A 279 -17.33 5.41 -14.48
CA MET A 279 -16.59 4.95 -13.30
C MET A 279 -15.27 5.71 -13.16
N ARG A 280 -15.16 6.54 -12.13
CA ARG A 280 -13.98 7.38 -11.86
C ARG A 280 -13.43 7.03 -10.49
N ILE A 281 -12.28 6.37 -10.45
CA ILE A 281 -11.62 5.90 -9.23
C ILE A 281 -10.44 6.81 -8.90
N GLY A 282 -10.35 7.24 -7.65
CA GLY A 282 -9.19 7.96 -7.13
C GLY A 282 -9.17 8.00 -5.61
N PHE A 283 -8.10 8.54 -5.05
CA PHE A 283 -7.98 8.66 -3.60
C PHE A 283 -8.91 9.74 -3.02
N ASP A 284 -9.43 9.50 -1.82
CA ASP A 284 -10.25 10.45 -1.06
C ASP A 284 -9.50 11.75 -0.70
N SER A 285 -8.18 11.67 -0.54
CA SER A 285 -7.28 12.80 -0.31
C SER A 285 -6.89 13.59 -1.57
N SER A 286 -7.37 13.19 -2.75
CA SER A 286 -7.09 13.94 -3.98
C SER A 286 -7.77 15.30 -3.98
N ALA A 287 -7.06 16.32 -4.49
CA ALA A 287 -7.72 17.57 -4.86
C ALA A 287 -8.82 17.26 -5.88
N GLY A 288 -10.06 17.69 -5.60
CA GLY A 288 -11.24 17.36 -6.42
C GLY A 288 -11.81 15.95 -6.18
N SER A 289 -11.55 15.30 -5.03
CA SER A 289 -12.03 13.94 -4.76
C SER A 289 -13.55 13.76 -4.85
N PHE A 290 -14.33 14.82 -4.64
CA PHE A 290 -15.79 14.84 -4.86
C PHE A 290 -16.20 14.62 -6.33
N LEU A 291 -15.27 14.71 -7.28
CA LEU A 291 -15.52 14.45 -8.71
C LEU A 291 -15.43 12.96 -9.05
N PHE A 292 -14.83 12.14 -8.17
CA PHE A 292 -14.74 10.69 -8.34
C PHE A 292 -16.04 9.99 -7.91
N THR A 293 -16.42 8.93 -8.61
CA THR A 293 -17.54 8.06 -8.18
C THR A 293 -17.11 7.09 -7.09
N HIS A 294 -15.85 6.64 -7.14
CA HIS A 294 -15.29 5.68 -6.19
C HIS A 294 -14.06 6.31 -5.54
N LYS A 295 -14.15 6.55 -4.23
CA LYS A 295 -13.08 7.12 -3.44
C LYS A 295 -12.42 6.01 -2.63
N VAL A 296 -11.11 5.86 -2.80
CA VAL A 296 -10.31 4.89 -2.06
C VAL A 296 -9.58 5.61 -0.92
N PRO A 297 -9.60 5.09 0.33
CA PRO A 297 -8.87 5.69 1.43
C PRO A 297 -7.37 5.79 1.14
N PHE A 298 -6.80 6.97 1.34
CA PHE A 298 -5.36 7.18 1.25
C PHE A 298 -4.66 6.88 2.59
N SER A 299 -3.59 6.09 2.57
CA SER A 299 -2.76 5.83 3.75
C SER A 299 -1.28 6.10 3.48
N TRP A 300 -0.66 6.96 4.28
CA TRP A 300 0.78 7.18 4.29
C TRP A 300 1.57 6.00 4.88
N LEU A 301 0.91 5.11 5.62
CA LEU A 301 1.54 3.92 6.21
C LEU A 301 1.86 2.84 5.17
N LEU A 302 1.19 2.90 4.01
CA LEU A 302 1.45 1.99 2.90
C LEU A 302 2.59 2.52 2.06
N HIS A 303 3.42 1.60 1.56
CA HIS A 303 4.33 1.89 0.47
C HIS A 303 3.54 2.39 -0.74
N ASP A 304 4.07 3.33 -1.54
CA ASP A 304 3.30 3.95 -2.63
C ASP A 304 2.82 2.93 -3.67
N LEU A 305 3.61 1.88 -3.94
CA LEU A 305 3.19 0.72 -4.74
C LEU A 305 1.91 0.05 -4.20
N GLU A 306 1.89 -0.29 -2.90
CA GLU A 306 0.76 -0.95 -2.24
C GLU A 306 -0.45 -0.01 -2.19
N ARG A 307 -0.19 1.27 -1.93
CA ARG A 307 -1.19 2.33 -1.97
C ARG A 307 -1.83 2.41 -3.35
N ASN A 308 -1.05 2.41 -4.42
CA ASN A 308 -1.57 2.41 -5.78
C ASN A 308 -2.42 1.14 -6.04
N LEU A 309 -2.02 -0.03 -5.54
CA LEU A 309 -2.81 -1.26 -5.65
C LEU A 309 -4.19 -1.16 -4.99
N THR A 310 -4.34 -0.38 -3.90
CA THR A 310 -5.67 -0.18 -3.28
C THR A 310 -6.68 0.50 -4.23
N LEU A 311 -6.24 1.15 -5.31
CA LEU A 311 -7.14 1.71 -6.32
C LEU A 311 -7.92 0.64 -7.10
N VAL A 312 -7.52 -0.63 -6.98
CA VAL A 312 -8.29 -1.75 -7.53
C VAL A 312 -9.45 -2.18 -6.64
N LEU A 313 -9.53 -1.73 -5.38
CA LEU A 313 -10.56 -2.15 -4.42
C LEU A 313 -12.00 -2.02 -4.92
N PRO A 314 -12.37 -0.97 -5.69
CA PRO A 314 -13.70 -0.91 -6.27
C PRO A 314 -13.93 -1.99 -7.35
N LEU A 315 -12.90 -2.51 -7.99
CA LEU A 315 -13.03 -3.54 -9.03
C LEU A 315 -12.98 -4.96 -8.44
N GLU A 316 -12.10 -5.19 -7.46
CA GLU A 316 -11.89 -6.48 -6.79
C GLU A 316 -11.31 -6.26 -5.38
N GLY A 317 -11.64 -7.15 -4.43
CA GLY A 317 -11.17 -7.02 -3.04
C GLY A 317 -9.70 -7.40 -2.78
N ASP A 318 -9.00 -7.99 -3.75
CA ASP A 318 -7.60 -8.39 -3.58
C ASP A 318 -6.63 -7.30 -4.06
N THR A 319 -5.74 -6.86 -3.17
CA THR A 319 -4.72 -5.83 -3.43
C THR A 319 -3.29 -6.39 -3.42
N ALA A 320 -3.12 -7.72 -3.49
CA ALA A 320 -1.81 -8.34 -3.49
C ALA A 320 -0.94 -7.86 -4.67
N ALA A 321 0.31 -7.51 -4.38
CA ALA A 321 1.27 -7.08 -5.37
C ALA A 321 1.88 -8.28 -6.11
N SER A 322 2.03 -8.15 -7.43
CA SER A 322 2.93 -8.98 -8.24
C SER A 322 4.18 -8.16 -8.55
N PHE A 323 5.35 -8.68 -8.22
CA PHE A 323 6.62 -7.97 -8.37
C PHE A 323 7.78 -8.96 -8.55
N PRO A 324 8.77 -8.71 -9.45
CA PRO A 324 8.98 -7.55 -10.31
C PRO A 324 7.96 -7.40 -11.45
N ALA A 325 7.64 -6.15 -11.81
CA ALA A 325 6.59 -5.80 -12.76
C ALA A 325 7.07 -5.63 -14.22
N LEU A 326 8.37 -5.46 -14.45
CA LEU A 326 8.97 -5.38 -15.79
C LEU A 326 9.79 -6.65 -16.05
N ARG A 327 9.41 -7.42 -17.09
CA ARG A 327 10.13 -8.66 -17.48
C ARG A 327 10.79 -8.56 -18.86
N GLU A 328 10.15 -7.84 -19.79
CA GLU A 328 10.52 -7.85 -21.21
C GLU A 328 10.78 -6.44 -21.74
N ALA A 329 11.80 -5.74 -21.23
CA ALA A 329 12.28 -4.55 -21.95
C ALA A 329 13.01 -4.97 -23.24
N ALA A 330 12.60 -4.36 -24.35
CA ALA A 330 13.01 -4.64 -25.72
C ALA A 330 14.30 -3.92 -26.15
N GLY A 331 14.93 -4.45 -27.20
CA GLY A 331 15.99 -3.81 -27.98
C GLY A 331 17.42 -4.32 -27.72
N PRO A 332 18.22 -4.63 -28.77
CA PRO A 332 19.65 -4.84 -28.62
C PRO A 332 20.33 -3.53 -28.19
N LEU A 333 21.06 -3.55 -27.08
CA LEU A 333 21.87 -2.40 -26.63
C LEU A 333 23.04 -2.19 -27.58
N LYS A 334 23.24 -0.95 -28.05
CA LYS A 334 24.34 -0.57 -28.94
C LYS A 334 25.23 0.49 -28.31
N PHE A 335 25.87 0.15 -27.18
CA PHE A 335 26.82 1.06 -26.51
C PHE A 335 28.24 0.49 -26.59
N PRO A 336 29.22 1.27 -27.11
CA PRO A 336 30.63 0.86 -27.10
C PRO A 336 31.12 0.61 -25.66
N GLY A 337 31.87 -0.48 -25.46
CA GLY A 337 32.43 -0.83 -24.15
C GLY A 337 31.46 -1.46 -23.16
N LEU A 338 30.20 -1.68 -23.55
CA LEU A 338 29.25 -2.50 -22.81
C LEU A 338 29.45 -3.97 -23.21
N ASP A 339 30.35 -4.67 -22.52
CA ASP A 339 30.47 -6.12 -22.65
C ASP A 339 29.76 -6.83 -21.48
N GLY A 340 29.67 -8.16 -21.55
CA GLY A 340 29.00 -8.97 -20.51
C GLY A 340 29.68 -8.95 -19.13
N SER A 341 30.80 -8.22 -18.97
CA SER A 341 31.50 -8.10 -17.68
C SER A 341 30.92 -7.01 -16.78
N ILE A 342 30.17 -6.04 -17.32
CA ILE A 342 29.61 -4.94 -16.53
C ILE A 342 28.28 -5.35 -15.90
N PHE A 343 28.31 -5.60 -14.59
CA PHE A 343 27.12 -5.99 -13.81
C PHE A 343 26.81 -5.08 -12.62
N ILE A 344 27.57 -4.01 -12.41
CA ILE A 344 27.32 -3.00 -11.37
C ILE A 344 27.01 -1.66 -12.04
N GLY A 345 25.90 -1.03 -11.66
CA GLY A 345 25.53 0.30 -12.14
C GLY A 345 25.27 1.30 -11.02
N ALA A 346 25.41 2.58 -11.33
CA ALA A 346 25.23 3.67 -10.40
C ALA A 346 24.48 4.87 -11.00
N ASN A 347 23.61 5.50 -10.20
CA ASN A 347 22.98 6.80 -10.49
C ASN A 347 23.30 7.82 -9.38
N PRO A 348 24.42 8.58 -9.51
CA PRO A 348 24.85 9.56 -8.51
C PRO A 348 24.07 10.87 -8.52
N GLY A 349 23.29 11.09 -9.57
CA GLY A 349 22.54 12.31 -9.80
C GLY A 349 21.26 12.42 -8.96
N SER A 350 20.68 13.62 -8.96
CA SER A 350 19.34 13.89 -8.47
C SER A 350 18.91 15.30 -8.88
N VAL A 351 17.61 15.48 -9.10
CA VAL A 351 17.01 16.82 -9.30
C VAL A 351 17.20 17.70 -8.06
N TRP A 352 17.25 17.10 -6.87
CA TRP A 352 17.42 17.82 -5.62
C TRP A 352 18.89 17.75 -5.16
N PRO A 353 19.61 18.88 -5.05
CA PRO A 353 21.00 18.87 -4.59
C PRO A 353 21.19 18.19 -3.23
N THR A 354 20.22 18.35 -2.32
CA THR A 354 20.28 17.69 -1.01
C THR A 354 20.12 16.18 -1.05
N LYS A 355 19.67 15.62 -2.18
CA LYS A 355 19.61 14.18 -2.42
C LYS A 355 20.86 13.64 -3.11
N ARG A 356 21.86 14.46 -3.43
CA ARG A 356 23.11 14.01 -4.04
C ARG A 356 24.11 13.65 -2.96
N TRP A 357 24.49 12.38 -2.89
CA TRP A 357 25.60 11.94 -2.05
C TRP A 357 26.94 12.55 -2.55
N PRO A 358 27.92 12.86 -1.69
CA PRO A 358 29.12 13.61 -2.08
C PRO A 358 29.92 12.98 -3.24
N LYS A 359 30.48 13.82 -4.13
CA LYS A 359 31.23 13.35 -5.31
C LYS A 359 32.44 12.49 -4.94
N ASP A 360 33.22 12.93 -3.95
CA ASP A 360 34.40 12.19 -3.49
C ASP A 360 34.03 10.82 -2.91
N TYR A 361 32.83 10.73 -2.31
CA TYR A 361 32.32 9.47 -1.76
C TYR A 361 31.91 8.51 -2.88
N TRP A 362 31.26 9.01 -3.94
CA TRP A 362 30.99 8.24 -5.15
C TRP A 362 32.28 7.76 -5.83
N ALA A 363 33.25 8.64 -6.01
CA ALA A 363 34.52 8.32 -6.66
C ALA A 363 35.29 7.23 -5.90
N ARG A 364 35.34 7.34 -4.56
CA ARG A 364 35.92 6.32 -3.68
C ARG A 364 35.20 4.98 -3.81
N LEU A 365 33.87 4.98 -3.66
CA LEU A 365 33.05 3.77 -3.74
C LEU A 365 33.23 3.04 -5.08
N ILE A 366 33.17 3.78 -6.19
CA ILE A 366 33.29 3.21 -7.53
C ILE A 366 34.69 2.60 -7.73
N THR A 367 35.73 3.29 -7.27
CA THR A 367 37.10 2.77 -7.30
C THR A 367 37.24 1.47 -6.53
N GLU A 368 36.69 1.42 -5.31
CA GLU A 368 36.75 0.23 -4.44
C GLU A 368 35.95 -0.95 -5.03
N LEU A 369 34.75 -0.70 -5.56
CA LEU A 369 33.94 -1.73 -6.24
C LEU A 369 34.63 -2.26 -7.49
N SER A 370 35.18 -1.36 -8.31
CA SER A 370 35.85 -1.76 -9.55
C SER A 370 37.06 -2.65 -9.27
N ARG A 371 37.87 -2.28 -8.27
CA ARG A 371 39.02 -3.10 -7.83
C ARG A 371 38.60 -4.44 -7.23
N ALA A 372 37.57 -4.45 -6.37
CA ALA A 372 37.13 -5.66 -5.67
C ALA A 372 36.56 -6.71 -6.61
N TYR A 373 35.90 -6.30 -7.69
CA TYR A 373 35.16 -7.19 -8.59
C TYR A 373 35.74 -7.29 -10.00
N GLY A 374 36.81 -6.55 -10.31
CA GLY A 374 37.45 -6.56 -11.63
C GLY A 374 36.52 -6.09 -12.76
N THR A 375 35.51 -5.27 -12.45
CA THR A 375 34.53 -4.74 -13.41
C THR A 375 34.54 -3.22 -13.43
N LYS A 376 34.10 -2.62 -14.54
CA LYS A 376 33.71 -1.20 -14.54
C LYS A 376 32.36 -1.03 -13.85
N VAL A 377 32.13 0.14 -13.27
CA VAL A 377 30.81 0.58 -12.82
C VAL A 377 30.16 1.39 -13.93
N LEU A 378 28.95 1.00 -14.34
CA LEU A 378 28.15 1.75 -15.30
C LEU A 378 27.57 3.01 -14.64
N LEU A 379 27.93 4.19 -15.11
CA LEU A 379 27.38 5.45 -14.60
C LEU A 379 26.27 5.96 -15.53
N VAL A 380 25.06 6.14 -14.98
CA VAL A 380 23.89 6.66 -15.70
C VAL A 380 23.36 7.95 -15.08
N GLY A 381 22.77 8.80 -15.93
CA GLY A 381 22.16 10.05 -15.52
C GLY A 381 21.63 10.85 -16.71
N GLY A 382 20.84 11.87 -16.43
CA GLY A 382 20.29 12.77 -17.45
C GLY A 382 21.31 13.77 -17.98
N ARG A 383 20.94 14.53 -19.03
CA ARG A 383 21.79 15.58 -19.62
C ARG A 383 22.22 16.66 -18.62
N ASN A 384 21.37 16.97 -17.65
CA ASN A 384 21.65 17.96 -16.59
C ASN A 384 22.62 17.44 -15.51
N GLU A 385 23.11 16.20 -15.64
CA GLU A 385 23.99 15.54 -14.68
C GLU A 385 25.36 15.22 -15.29
N VAL A 386 25.60 15.60 -16.55
CA VAL A 386 26.85 15.35 -17.28
C VAL A 386 28.06 15.94 -16.55
N GLU A 387 27.97 17.19 -16.12
CA GLU A 387 29.05 17.83 -15.34
C GLU A 387 29.25 17.14 -13.98
N TRP A 388 28.16 16.88 -13.26
CA TRP A 388 28.19 16.23 -11.95
C TRP A 388 28.85 14.85 -11.98
N ASN A 389 28.43 14.00 -12.93
CA ASN A 389 28.98 12.66 -13.11
C ASN A 389 30.38 12.69 -13.74
N GLY A 390 30.69 13.69 -14.57
CA GLY A 390 32.03 13.89 -15.14
C GLY A 390 33.08 14.22 -14.08
N GLU A 391 32.73 15.00 -13.04
CA GLU A 391 33.63 15.22 -11.91
C GLU A 391 33.87 13.96 -11.07
N ILE A 392 32.84 13.13 -10.88
CA ILE A 392 32.98 11.82 -10.22
C ILE A 392 33.92 10.92 -11.02
N GLU A 393 33.75 10.88 -12.34
CA GLU A 393 34.60 10.09 -13.23
C GLU A 393 36.07 10.51 -13.19
N LYS A 394 36.35 11.82 -13.16
CA LYS A 394 37.72 12.36 -13.05
C LYS A 394 38.38 12.03 -11.70
N ALA A 395 37.59 11.98 -10.63
CA ALA A 395 38.10 11.70 -9.28
C ALA A 395 38.26 10.21 -8.99
N ALA A 396 37.57 9.33 -9.73
CA ALA A 396 37.69 7.89 -9.59
C ALA A 396 38.96 7.34 -10.27
N ALA A 397 39.38 6.12 -9.92
CA ALA A 397 40.53 5.49 -10.56
C ALA A 397 40.33 5.33 -12.09
N PRO A 398 41.35 5.57 -12.92
CA PRO A 398 41.26 5.40 -14.37
C PRO A 398 40.75 4.01 -14.76
N GLY A 399 39.83 3.96 -15.72
CA GLY A 399 39.25 2.71 -16.20
C GLY A 399 38.19 2.07 -15.29
N SER A 400 37.87 2.65 -14.13
CA SER A 400 36.86 2.11 -13.20
C SER A 400 35.41 2.35 -13.63
N ILE A 401 35.17 3.27 -14.58
CA ILE A 401 33.83 3.73 -14.96
C ILE A 401 33.58 3.52 -16.46
N LEU A 402 32.35 3.16 -16.79
CA LEU A 402 31.75 3.40 -18.10
C LEU A 402 30.67 4.47 -17.95
N ASN A 403 30.94 5.70 -18.39
CA ASN A 403 30.04 6.83 -18.20
C ASN A 403 29.11 7.05 -19.41
N LEU A 404 27.83 6.70 -19.24
CA LEU A 404 26.76 6.89 -20.22
C LEU A 404 25.81 8.06 -19.87
N THR A 405 26.20 8.93 -18.95
CA THR A 405 25.39 10.10 -18.54
C THR A 405 25.05 10.98 -19.73
N GLY A 406 23.76 11.29 -19.90
CA GLY A 406 23.25 12.11 -21.00
C GLY A 406 23.23 11.43 -22.37
N LYS A 407 23.71 10.18 -22.48
CA LYS A 407 23.84 9.41 -23.73
C LYS A 407 22.74 8.36 -23.94
N THR A 408 21.86 8.18 -22.95
CA THR A 408 20.81 7.15 -22.95
C THR A 408 19.41 7.75 -23.07
N GLY A 409 18.55 7.15 -23.90
CA GLY A 409 17.10 7.29 -23.80
C GLY A 409 16.51 6.47 -22.65
N MET A 410 15.19 6.54 -22.47
CA MET A 410 14.50 5.75 -21.42
C MET A 410 14.58 4.24 -21.71
N GLU A 411 14.44 3.84 -22.98
CA GLU A 411 14.56 2.44 -23.40
C GLU A 411 15.97 1.88 -23.13
N ASP A 412 17.00 2.64 -23.52
CA ASP A 412 18.39 2.31 -23.22
C ASP A 412 18.64 2.14 -21.72
N LEU A 413 18.15 3.09 -20.91
CA LEU A 413 18.32 3.04 -19.46
C LEU A 413 17.69 1.78 -18.85
N MET A 414 16.47 1.43 -19.27
CA MET A 414 15.79 0.20 -18.83
C MET A 414 16.56 -1.06 -19.26
N GLY A 415 17.01 -1.11 -20.53
CA GLY A 415 17.78 -2.23 -21.06
C GLY A 415 19.14 -2.40 -20.37
N LEU A 416 19.81 -1.30 -20.03
CA LEU A 416 21.05 -1.28 -19.26
C LEU A 416 20.83 -1.79 -17.84
N ILE A 417 19.86 -1.21 -17.12
CA ILE A 417 19.58 -1.54 -15.72
C ILE A 417 19.21 -3.02 -15.58
N ARG A 418 18.35 -3.57 -16.45
CA ARG A 418 17.89 -4.97 -16.40
C ARG A 418 19.04 -5.99 -16.38
N ARG A 419 20.21 -5.66 -16.92
CA ARG A 419 21.36 -6.56 -17.03
C ARG A 419 22.28 -6.54 -15.82
N LEU A 420 22.05 -5.63 -14.89
CA LEU A 420 22.88 -5.47 -13.70
C LEU A 420 22.52 -6.50 -12.64
N LYS A 421 23.49 -6.83 -11.80
CA LYS A 421 23.31 -7.61 -10.56
C LYS A 421 23.20 -6.71 -9.33
N LEU A 422 23.61 -5.45 -9.46
CA LEU A 422 23.50 -4.43 -8.42
C LEU A 422 23.32 -3.06 -9.05
N PHE A 423 22.38 -2.28 -8.52
CA PHE A 423 22.22 -0.87 -8.85
C PHE A 423 22.33 0.01 -7.59
N ILE A 424 23.28 0.94 -7.58
CA ILE A 424 23.52 1.84 -6.45
C ILE A 424 23.02 3.24 -6.82
N THR A 425 22.20 3.87 -5.99
CA THR A 425 21.53 5.11 -6.39
C THR A 425 21.20 5.97 -5.18
N ASN A 426 21.05 7.27 -5.38
CA ASN A 426 20.31 8.08 -4.42
C ASN A 426 18.80 7.77 -4.49
N ASP A 427 18.00 8.37 -3.61
CA ASP A 427 16.54 8.46 -3.73
C ASP A 427 16.13 9.23 -5.01
N SER A 428 16.03 8.52 -6.13
CA SER A 428 15.77 9.03 -7.48
C SER A 428 14.95 8.03 -8.33
N GLY A 429 14.38 8.50 -9.44
CA GLY A 429 13.51 7.68 -10.32
C GLY A 429 14.13 6.36 -10.83
N PRO A 430 15.40 6.33 -11.30
CA PRO A 430 16.07 5.10 -11.75
C PRO A 430 16.11 3.97 -10.70
N MET A 431 16.09 4.29 -9.41
CA MET A 431 15.95 3.31 -8.33
C MET A 431 14.74 2.40 -8.54
N HIS A 432 13.59 2.98 -8.85
CA HIS A 432 12.36 2.23 -9.05
C HIS A 432 12.40 1.38 -10.32
N ILE A 433 13.12 1.82 -11.36
CA ILE A 433 13.33 1.03 -12.58
C ILE A 433 14.10 -0.25 -12.25
N ALA A 434 15.20 -0.15 -11.51
CA ALA A 434 15.99 -1.30 -11.09
C ALA A 434 15.16 -2.30 -10.29
N VAL A 435 14.44 -1.79 -9.29
CA VAL A 435 13.49 -2.56 -8.50
C VAL A 435 12.47 -3.24 -9.43
N ALA A 436 11.89 -2.54 -10.40
CA ALA A 436 10.88 -3.09 -11.31
C ALA A 436 11.38 -4.23 -12.21
N PHE A 437 12.69 -4.33 -12.47
CA PHE A 437 13.32 -5.47 -13.15
C PHE A 437 13.80 -6.56 -12.18
N GLY A 438 13.63 -6.38 -10.87
CA GLY A 438 14.14 -7.30 -9.86
C GLY A 438 15.66 -7.18 -9.64
N VAL A 439 16.27 -6.09 -10.10
CA VAL A 439 17.69 -5.82 -9.86
C VAL A 439 17.85 -5.31 -8.43
N PRO A 440 18.65 -5.97 -7.58
CA PRO A 440 18.90 -5.52 -6.21
C PRO A 440 19.46 -4.10 -6.15
N VAL A 441 18.93 -3.30 -5.22
CA VAL A 441 19.28 -1.89 -5.07
C VAL A 441 19.89 -1.57 -3.71
N ALA A 442 21.02 -0.88 -3.71
CA ALA A 442 21.54 -0.15 -2.55
C ALA A 442 21.19 1.35 -2.71
N ALA A 443 20.21 1.83 -1.96
CA ALA A 443 19.71 3.20 -2.08
C ALA A 443 20.18 4.10 -0.95
N ILE A 444 20.78 5.25 -1.29
CA ILE A 444 21.27 6.25 -0.35
C ILE A 444 20.19 7.31 -0.10
N PHE A 445 19.74 7.41 1.15
CA PHE A 445 18.67 8.30 1.58
C PHE A 445 19.20 9.36 2.55
N GLY A 446 19.00 10.64 2.20
CA GLY A 446 19.43 11.78 3.01
C GLY A 446 18.25 12.57 3.59
N PRO A 447 17.70 13.57 2.89
CA PRO A 447 16.67 14.47 3.44
C PRO A 447 15.28 13.84 3.54
N THR A 448 15.01 12.83 2.71
CA THR A 448 13.81 11.99 2.69
C THR A 448 14.06 10.72 3.48
N THR A 449 13.00 10.05 3.92
CA THR A 449 13.08 8.85 4.76
C THR A 449 12.23 7.72 4.20
N ARG A 450 12.53 6.49 4.64
CA ARG A 450 11.79 5.29 4.27
C ARG A 450 10.30 5.39 4.56
N GLU A 451 9.91 6.03 5.66
CA GLU A 451 8.50 6.14 6.10
C GLU A 451 7.62 6.95 5.14
N LEU A 452 8.21 7.71 4.21
CA LEU A 452 7.45 8.38 3.14
C LEU A 452 6.89 7.39 2.09
N GLY A 453 7.37 6.13 2.09
CA GLY A 453 6.82 5.04 1.29
C GLY A 453 7.32 4.96 -0.14
N PHE A 454 8.48 5.56 -0.45
CA PHE A 454 9.12 5.54 -1.79
C PHE A 454 10.48 4.82 -1.79
N PHE A 455 10.74 3.97 -0.81
CA PHE A 455 11.98 3.18 -0.74
C PHE A 455 11.99 2.07 -1.81
N PRO A 456 13.13 1.44 -2.13
CA PRO A 456 13.15 0.32 -3.07
C PRO A 456 12.34 -0.87 -2.51
N TYR A 457 11.21 -1.16 -3.15
CA TYR A 457 10.26 -2.19 -2.74
C TYR A 457 10.80 -3.62 -2.97
N GLY A 458 10.44 -4.56 -2.09
CA GLY A 458 10.78 -5.98 -2.22
C GLY A 458 12.07 -6.39 -1.50
N ALA A 459 12.25 -7.70 -1.35
CA ALA A 459 13.43 -8.29 -0.71
C ALA A 459 14.69 -8.09 -1.55
N GLY A 460 15.86 -8.12 -0.90
CA GLY A 460 17.17 -7.96 -1.56
C GLY A 460 17.62 -6.50 -1.75
N ASN A 461 16.73 -5.53 -1.48
CA ASN A 461 17.09 -4.11 -1.51
C ASN A 461 17.51 -3.59 -0.13
N ILE A 462 18.50 -2.70 -0.11
CA ILE A 462 19.03 -2.08 1.10
C ILE A 462 18.85 -0.57 1.03
N VAL A 463 18.31 0.03 2.10
CA VAL A 463 18.24 1.49 2.28
C VAL A 463 19.33 1.90 3.26
N LEU A 464 20.21 2.79 2.81
CA LEU A 464 21.32 3.34 3.57
C LEU A 464 20.92 4.74 4.04
N GLU A 465 20.65 4.87 5.32
CA GLU A 465 20.16 6.11 5.92
C GLU A 465 20.54 6.24 7.40
N GLU A 466 20.54 7.46 7.92
CA GLU A 466 20.99 7.75 9.29
C GLU A 466 19.89 8.36 10.16
N PRO A 467 19.60 7.83 11.37
CA PRO A 467 18.51 8.30 12.20
C PRO A 467 18.83 9.67 12.82
N LEU A 468 18.50 10.74 12.10
CA LEU A 468 18.69 12.12 12.55
C LEU A 468 17.33 12.75 12.86
N ALA A 469 17.23 13.44 14.00
CA ALA A 469 16.00 14.10 14.46
C ALA A 469 15.45 15.17 13.48
N CYS A 470 16.28 15.67 12.56
CA CYS A 470 15.85 16.63 11.55
C CYS A 470 15.20 16.00 10.31
N ARG A 471 15.14 14.66 10.23
CA ARG A 471 14.58 13.91 9.09
C ARG A 471 13.15 13.43 9.40
N PRO A 472 12.26 13.36 8.40
CA PRO A 472 12.40 13.94 7.06
C PRO A 472 12.37 15.47 7.13
N CYS A 473 13.21 16.14 6.33
CA CYS A 473 13.24 17.62 6.29
C CYS A 473 12.45 18.21 5.11
N ALA A 474 12.06 17.37 4.14
CA ALA A 474 11.20 17.73 3.01
C ALA A 474 10.55 16.48 2.41
N LEU A 475 9.39 16.63 1.75
CA LEU A 475 8.68 15.53 1.09
C LEU A 475 9.46 14.97 -0.12
N HIS A 476 10.11 15.84 -0.90
CA HIS A 476 10.82 15.43 -2.13
C HIS A 476 12.33 15.68 -2.09
N GLY A 477 12.80 16.49 -1.13
CA GLY A 477 14.13 17.11 -1.14
C GLY A 477 14.06 18.63 -1.27
N SER A 478 15.19 19.30 -1.06
CA SER A 478 15.31 20.76 -1.12
C SER A 478 16.57 21.21 -1.85
N LYS A 479 16.67 22.51 -2.19
CA LYS A 479 17.87 23.08 -2.84
C LYS A 479 19.09 23.13 -1.90
N LYS A 480 18.87 23.31 -0.59
CA LYS A 480 19.90 23.39 0.43
C LYS A 480 19.43 22.67 1.70
N CYS A 481 20.39 22.13 2.47
CA CYS A 481 20.09 21.53 3.77
C CYS A 481 19.53 22.61 4.71
N PRO A 482 18.31 22.47 5.25
CA PRO A 482 17.71 23.50 6.13
C PRO A 482 18.47 23.67 7.46
N ARG A 483 19.31 22.70 7.82
CA ARG A 483 20.15 22.72 9.02
C ARG A 483 21.62 23.06 8.72
N GLY A 484 22.00 23.27 7.47
CA GLY A 484 23.36 23.62 7.05
C GLY A 484 24.42 22.51 7.12
N HIS A 485 24.27 21.52 8.02
CA HIS A 485 25.33 20.53 8.30
C HIS A 485 25.44 19.38 7.29
N PHE A 486 24.36 19.05 6.56
CA PHE A 486 24.31 17.96 5.56
C PHE A 486 24.74 16.56 6.05
N LEU A 487 24.70 16.34 7.36
CA LEU A 487 25.08 15.08 8.03
C LEU A 487 24.32 13.87 7.51
N CYS A 488 23.06 14.00 7.09
CA CYS A 488 22.28 12.87 6.57
C CYS A 488 22.91 12.18 5.36
N MET A 489 23.71 12.91 4.56
CA MET A 489 24.47 12.34 3.45
C MET A 489 25.91 12.00 3.83
N ARG A 490 26.53 12.81 4.70
CA ARG A 490 27.95 12.62 5.09
C ARG A 490 28.17 11.43 6.03
N LEU A 491 27.20 11.10 6.88
CA LEU A 491 27.30 9.98 7.83
C LEU A 491 27.05 8.61 7.19
N VAL A 492 26.41 8.58 6.01
CA VAL A 492 26.41 7.41 5.12
C VAL A 492 27.78 7.37 4.42
N THR A 493 28.75 6.69 5.02
CA THR A 493 30.14 6.66 4.52
C THR A 493 30.30 5.67 3.36
N PRO A 494 31.33 5.83 2.49
CA PRO A 494 31.61 4.87 1.43
C PRO A 494 31.77 3.43 1.91
N ASP A 495 32.36 3.24 3.09
CA ASP A 495 32.52 1.92 3.70
C ASP A 495 31.18 1.23 3.99
N LYS A 496 30.18 1.99 4.48
CA LYS A 496 28.81 1.47 4.70
C LYS A 496 28.16 1.06 3.38
N VAL A 497 28.29 1.88 2.35
CA VAL A 497 27.72 1.58 1.02
C VAL A 497 28.43 0.39 0.38
N LEU A 498 29.76 0.30 0.50
CA LEU A 498 30.55 -0.82 0.01
C LEU A 498 30.18 -2.13 0.70
N ALA A 499 29.99 -2.12 2.02
CA ALA A 499 29.57 -3.29 2.78
C ALA A 499 28.19 -3.79 2.32
N ALA A 500 27.22 -2.88 2.14
CA ALA A 500 25.90 -3.23 1.61
C ALA A 500 25.97 -3.76 0.17
N ALA A 501 26.80 -3.16 -0.68
CA ALA A 501 27.01 -3.63 -2.05
C ALA A 501 27.60 -5.05 -2.09
N LYS A 502 28.57 -5.35 -1.21
CA LYS A 502 29.14 -6.69 -1.06
C LYS A 502 28.11 -7.70 -0.58
N ASP A 503 27.35 -7.38 0.46
CA ASP A 503 26.29 -8.27 0.98
C ASP A 503 25.27 -8.67 -0.12
N ILE A 504 24.87 -7.71 -0.96
CA ILE A 504 23.99 -7.98 -2.11
C ILE A 504 24.67 -8.91 -3.12
N LEU A 505 25.89 -8.56 -3.58
CA LEU A 505 26.59 -9.30 -4.63
C LEU A 505 27.00 -10.72 -4.19
N ASP A 506 27.36 -10.90 -2.92
CA ASP A 506 27.73 -12.19 -2.35
C ASP A 506 26.50 -13.12 -2.23
N LYS A 507 25.34 -12.58 -1.83
CA LYS A 507 24.07 -13.33 -1.81
C LYS A 507 23.65 -13.78 -3.21
N GLU A 508 23.81 -12.92 -4.21
CA GLU A 508 23.53 -13.24 -5.62
C GLU A 508 24.46 -14.34 -6.17
N ASN A 509 25.72 -14.35 -5.75
CA ASN A 509 26.66 -15.41 -6.12
C ASN A 509 26.29 -16.76 -5.50
N ILE A 510 25.73 -16.77 -4.29
CA ILE A 510 25.26 -17.99 -3.61
C ILE A 510 23.97 -18.52 -4.25
N SER A 511 22.99 -17.64 -4.51
CA SER A 511 21.71 -18.03 -5.16
C SER A 511 21.93 -18.55 -6.58
N GLY A 512 22.79 -17.91 -7.37
CA GLY A 512 23.15 -18.32 -8.72
C GLY A 512 23.98 -19.61 -8.81
N LYS A 513 24.58 -20.05 -7.69
CA LYS A 513 25.27 -21.35 -7.57
C LYS A 513 24.27 -22.45 -7.17
N ALA A 514 23.41 -22.19 -6.19
CA ALA A 514 22.34 -23.11 -5.79
C ALA A 514 21.33 -23.41 -6.93
N GLN A 515 21.02 -22.43 -7.79
CA GLN A 515 20.19 -22.65 -8.99
C GLN A 515 20.89 -23.46 -10.08
N ARG A 516 22.22 -23.40 -10.19
CA ARG A 516 23.00 -24.24 -11.11
C ARG A 516 23.12 -25.67 -10.60
N ASP A 517 23.32 -25.83 -9.29
CA ASP A 517 23.45 -27.14 -8.66
C ASP A 517 22.11 -27.89 -8.58
N SER A 518 20.98 -27.18 -8.44
CA SER A 518 19.62 -27.76 -8.55
C SER A 518 19.15 -28.00 -9.99
N GLY A 519 19.86 -27.49 -10.99
CA GLY A 519 19.63 -27.75 -12.41
C GLY A 519 20.14 -29.10 -12.91
N ILE A 520 20.84 -29.88 -12.06
CA ILE A 520 21.38 -31.21 -12.37
C ILE A 520 20.70 -32.28 -11.49
N THR A 521 19.36 -32.35 -11.51
CA THR A 521 18.60 -33.62 -11.33
C THR A 521 17.10 -33.34 -11.40
N ARG A 522 16.53 -33.51 -12.60
CA ARG A 522 15.18 -34.07 -12.82
C ARG A 522 15.02 -34.33 -14.33
N LYS A 523 15.82 -35.27 -14.83
CA LYS A 523 15.44 -36.07 -15.99
C LYS A 523 14.68 -37.28 -15.44
N ILE A 524 13.41 -37.36 -15.85
CA ILE A 524 12.65 -38.59 -16.14
C ILE A 524 12.40 -39.52 -14.95
N CYS A 525 11.18 -39.48 -14.41
CA CYS A 525 10.21 -40.57 -14.51
C CYS A 525 8.81 -40.03 -14.22
#